data_AF-A0A1L8I7H6-F1
#
_entry.id   AF-A0A1L8I7H6-F1
#
_cell.length_a   1.000
_cell.length_b   1.000
_cell.length_c   1.000
_cell.angle_alpha   90.00
_cell.angle_beta   90.00
_cell.angle_gamma   90.00
#
_symmetry.space_group_name_H-M   'P 1'
#
loop_
_entity.id
_entity.type
_entity.pdbx_description
1 polymer ?
#
loop_
_entity_poly.entity_id
_entity_poly.type
_entity_poly.pdbx_seq_one_letter_code
_entity_poly.pdbx_strand_id
1 'polypeptide(L)'
;MRDEAITLREKALDILMDDAAKIRQLIEVQLDHLTAPQCPVFEEVLDTQLFGLSKEIDFAVRVGLISREVGRQIMNKLEVEVSKFQEHYERQRQLFETKSG
;
A
#
# COMPACT_ATOMS: atom_id res chain seq x y z
N MET A 1 -9.42 -19.98 25.50
CA MET A 1 -8.37 -19.01 25.89
C MET A 1 -7.17 -18.99 24.94
N ARG A 2 -6.33 -20.04 24.84
CA ARG A 2 -5.15 -20.02 23.94
C ARG A 2 -5.54 -20.07 22.46
N ASP A 3 -6.52 -20.91 22.11
CA ASP A 3 -6.98 -21.04 20.72
C ASP A 3 -7.69 -19.79 20.21
N GLU A 4 -8.53 -19.16 21.03
CA GLU A 4 -9.19 -17.88 20.70
C GLU A 4 -8.18 -16.76 20.42
N ALA A 5 -7.07 -16.72 21.17
CA ALA A 5 -6.02 -15.73 20.98
C ALA A 5 -5.23 -15.98 19.68
N ILE A 6 -4.99 -17.25 19.30
CA ILE A 6 -4.38 -17.61 18.02
C ILE A 6 -5.29 -17.17 16.87
N THR A 7 -6.58 -17.51 16.94
CA THR A 7 -7.57 -17.12 15.93
C THR A 7 -7.70 -15.59 15.79
N LEU A 8 -7.57 -14.82 16.88
CA LEU A 8 -7.63 -13.36 16.81
C LEU A 8 -6.40 -12.76 16.12
N ARG A 9 -5.22 -13.34 16.33
CA ARG A 9 -3.98 -12.91 15.66
C ARG A 9 -4.03 -13.18 14.16
N GLU A 10 -4.52 -14.35 13.76
CA GLU A 10 -4.71 -14.72 12.35
C GLU A 10 -5.70 -13.76 11.68
N LYS A 11 -6.86 -13.54 12.29
CA LYS A 11 -7.85 -12.57 11.77
C LYS A 11 -7.30 -11.16 11.63
N ALA A 12 -6.51 -10.70 12.61
CA ALA A 12 -5.90 -9.38 12.54
C ALA A 12 -4.89 -9.28 11.39
N LEU A 13 -4.09 -10.34 11.17
CA LEU A 13 -3.17 -10.40 10.05
C LEU A 13 -3.91 -10.42 8.71
N ASP A 14 -4.97 -11.21 8.58
CA ASP A 14 -5.79 -11.29 7.37
C ASP A 14 -6.38 -9.92 7.01
N ILE A 15 -6.96 -9.21 7.99
CA ILE A 15 -7.51 -7.86 7.79
C ILE A 15 -6.43 -6.89 7.29
N LEU A 16 -5.26 -6.86 7.94
CA LEU A 16 -4.16 -5.97 7.54
C LEU A 16 -3.63 -6.31 6.13
N MET A 17 -3.62 -7.58 5.76
CA MET A 17 -3.22 -8.02 4.42
C MET A 17 -4.28 -7.63 3.37
N ASP A 18 -5.56 -7.76 3.69
CA ASP A 18 -6.66 -7.35 2.81
C ASP A 18 -6.65 -5.83 2.59
N ASP A 19 -6.39 -5.04 3.64
CA ASP A 19 -6.32 -3.58 3.53
C ASP A 19 -5.09 -3.15 2.72
N ALA A 20 -3.92 -3.79 2.91
CA ALA A 20 -2.77 -3.59 2.03
C ALA A 20 -3.08 -3.97 0.57
N ALA A 21 -3.83 -5.05 0.33
CA ALA A 21 -4.22 -5.47 -1.01
C ALA A 21 -5.17 -4.47 -1.70
N LYS A 22 -6.07 -3.81 -0.96
CA LYS A 22 -6.92 -2.74 -1.50
C LYS A 22 -6.11 -1.53 -1.94
N ILE A 23 -5.08 -1.15 -1.16
CA ILE A 23 -4.17 -0.06 -1.54
C ILE A 23 -3.40 -0.45 -2.80
N ARG A 24 -2.91 -1.70 -2.90
CA ARG A 24 -2.27 -2.18 -4.12
C ARG A 24 -3.20 -2.12 -5.33
N GLN A 25 -4.45 -2.56 -5.17
CA GLN A 25 -5.44 -2.51 -6.24
C GLN A 25 -5.71 -1.06 -6.70
N LEU A 26 -5.75 -0.10 -5.77
CA LEU A 26 -5.86 1.32 -6.10
C LEU A 26 -4.69 1.79 -6.99
N ILE A 27 -3.46 1.35 -6.70
CA ILE A 27 -2.27 1.64 -7.51
C ILE A 27 -2.37 0.98 -8.89
N GLU A 28 -2.76 -0.29 -8.95
CA GLU A 28 -2.91 -1.06 -10.21
C GLU A 28 -3.95 -0.41 -11.15
N VAL A 29 -5.10 -0.02 -10.61
CA VAL A 29 -6.16 0.65 -11.38
C VAL A 29 -5.66 1.97 -11.98
N GLN A 30 -4.75 2.70 -11.33
CA GLN A 30 -4.15 3.90 -11.93
C GLN A 30 -3.17 3.58 -13.07
N LEU A 31 -2.44 2.47 -12.99
CA LEU A 31 -1.56 2.05 -14.09
C LEU A 31 -2.36 1.75 -15.36
N ASP A 32 -3.47 1.04 -15.19
CA ASP A 32 -4.27 0.54 -16.31
C ASP A 32 -5.05 1.65 -17.02
N HIS A 33 -5.46 2.70 -16.30
CA HIS A 33 -6.34 3.73 -16.87
C HIS A 33 -5.63 4.94 -17.48
N LEU A 34 -4.28 5.01 -17.46
CA LEU A 34 -3.49 6.13 -18.02
C LEU A 34 -3.98 7.53 -17.59
N THR A 35 -4.72 7.62 -16.47
CA THR A 35 -5.12 8.88 -15.85
C THR A 35 -3.88 9.50 -15.26
N ALA A 36 -3.50 10.70 -15.72
CA ALA A 36 -2.24 11.37 -15.37
C ALA A 36 -1.87 11.16 -13.88
N PRO A 37 -0.92 10.27 -13.55
CA PRO A 37 -0.62 9.81 -12.20
C PRO A 37 0.23 10.78 -11.37
N GLN A 38 0.35 12.02 -11.84
CA GLN A 38 0.74 13.18 -11.04
C GLN A 38 -0.46 14.10 -10.79
N CYS A 39 -1.70 13.59 -10.86
CA CYS A 39 -2.82 14.30 -10.28
C CYS A 39 -2.51 14.43 -8.79
N PRO A 40 -2.26 15.65 -8.25
CA PRO A 40 -1.84 15.82 -6.86
C PRO A 40 -2.81 15.14 -5.88
N VAL A 41 -4.08 15.07 -6.27
CA VAL A 41 -5.14 14.39 -5.54
C VAL A 41 -4.87 12.89 -5.36
N PHE A 42 -4.31 12.19 -6.35
CA PHE A 42 -4.04 10.76 -6.22
C PHE A 42 -2.90 10.47 -5.24
N GLU A 43 -1.82 11.25 -5.32
CA GLU A 43 -0.69 11.15 -4.39
C GLU A 43 -1.15 11.40 -2.95
N GLU A 44 -1.92 12.46 -2.72
CA GLU A 44 -2.51 12.76 -1.42
C GLU A 44 -3.44 11.65 -0.89
N VAL A 45 -4.26 11.06 -1.77
CA VAL A 45 -5.13 9.92 -1.42
C VAL A 45 -4.29 8.70 -1.06
N LEU A 46 -3.28 8.37 -1.87
CA LEU A 46 -2.40 7.24 -1.63
C LEU A 46 -1.64 7.39 -0.31
N ASP A 47 -1.07 8.57 -0.05
CA ASP A 47 -0.37 8.89 1.19
C ASP A 47 -1.29 8.74 2.40
N THR A 48 -2.54 9.22 2.28
CA THR A 48 -3.54 9.09 3.33
C THR A 48 -3.89 7.62 3.60
N GLN A 49 -4.01 6.80 2.56
CA GLN A 49 -4.27 5.36 2.69
C GLN A 49 -3.09 4.62 3.33
N LEU A 50 -1.86 4.91 2.90
CA LEU A 50 -0.64 4.35 3.49
C LEU A 50 -0.51 4.74 4.96
N PHE A 51 -0.80 5.99 5.31
CA PHE A 51 -0.83 6.46 6.68
C PHE A 51 -1.91 5.74 7.50
N GLY A 52 -3.12 5.57 6.95
CA GLY A 52 -4.20 4.80 7.57
C GLY A 52 -3.76 3.38 7.94
N LEU A 53 -3.24 2.63 6.97
CA LEU A 53 -2.71 1.29 7.19
C LEU A 53 -1.59 1.28 8.24
N SER A 54 -0.69 2.28 8.21
CA SER A 54 0.38 2.38 9.22
C SER A 54 -0.17 2.52 10.65
N LYS A 55 -1.32 3.18 10.83
CA LYS A 55 -1.98 3.34 12.15
C LYS A 55 -2.69 2.07 12.59
N GLU A 56 -3.30 1.33 11.67
CA GLU A 56 -3.89 0.03 11.95
C GLU A 56 -2.82 -0.99 12.37
N ILE A 57 -1.67 -0.99 11.67
CA ILE A 57 -0.50 -1.80 12.02
C ILE A 57 0.03 -1.39 13.40
N ASP A 58 0.23 -0.10 13.68
CA ASP A 58 0.71 0.37 14.99
C ASP A 58 -0.24 -0.07 16.11
N PHE A 59 -1.56 0.04 15.89
CA PHE A 59 -2.55 -0.45 16.84
C PHE A 59 -2.40 -1.96 17.08
N ALA A 60 -2.36 -2.77 16.02
CA ALA A 60 -2.23 -4.22 16.12
C ALA A 60 -0.93 -4.67 16.80
N VAL A 61 0.17 -3.93 16.60
CA VAL A 61 1.44 -4.13 17.31
C VAL A 61 1.28 -3.81 18.80
N ARG A 62 0.67 -2.67 19.14
CA ARG A 62 0.50 -2.22 20.54
C ARG A 62 -0.38 -3.13 21.36
N VAL A 63 -1.39 -3.76 20.74
CA VAL A 63 -2.24 -4.76 21.40
C VAL A 63 -1.67 -6.19 21.35
N GLY A 64 -0.49 -6.37 20.74
CA GLY A 64 0.22 -7.66 20.71
C GLY A 64 -0.36 -8.69 19.75
N LEU A 65 -1.18 -8.27 18.78
CA LEU A 65 -1.77 -9.15 17.77
C LEU A 65 -0.77 -9.53 16.67
N ILE A 66 0.14 -8.61 16.34
CA ILE A 66 1.27 -8.85 15.42
C ILE A 66 2.57 -8.34 16.01
N SER A 67 3.71 -8.82 15.49
CA SER A 67 5.01 -8.25 15.82
C SER A 67 5.29 -7.01 14.98
N ARG A 68 6.14 -6.11 15.49
CA ARG A 68 6.63 -4.95 14.74
C ARG A 68 7.29 -5.36 13.41
N GLU A 69 7.95 -6.51 13.40
CA GLU A 69 8.60 -7.05 12.21
C GLU A 69 7.59 -7.40 11.12
N VAL A 70 6.49 -8.08 11.49
CA VAL A 70 5.41 -8.40 10.55
C VAL A 70 4.80 -7.12 9.99
N GLY A 71 4.50 -6.14 10.85
CA GLY A 71 4.00 -4.83 10.41
C GLY A 71 4.93 -4.13 9.42
N ARG A 72 6.24 -4.13 9.70
CA ARG A 72 7.25 -3.57 8.79
C ARG A 72 7.30 -4.30 7.45
N GLN A 73 7.17 -5.62 7.43
CA GLN A 73 7.16 -6.39 6.19
C GLN A 73 5.94 -6.09 5.32
N ILE A 74 4.77 -5.81 5.92
CA ILE A 74 3.57 -5.38 5.19
C ILE A 74 3.83 -4.03 4.51
N MET A 75 4.31 -3.04 5.26
CA MET A 75 4.60 -1.70 4.72
C MET A 75 5.69 -1.73 3.63
N ASN A 76 6.81 -2.41 3.88
CA ASN A 76 7.92 -2.48 2.93
C ASN A 76 7.49 -3.07 1.58
N LYS A 77 6.61 -4.07 1.57
CA LYS A 77 6.10 -4.66 0.33
C LYS A 77 5.31 -3.63 -0.48
N LEU A 78 4.46 -2.88 0.21
CA LEU A 78 3.62 -1.86 -0.42
C LEU A 78 4.45 -0.67 -0.93
N GLU A 79 5.44 -0.22 -0.15
CA GLU A 79 6.39 0.82 -0.55
C GLU A 79 7.15 0.44 -1.84
N VAL A 80 7.63 -0.81 -1.95
CA VAL A 80 8.29 -1.30 -3.17
C VAL A 80 7.36 -1.26 -4.39
N GLU A 81 6.08 -1.57 -4.21
CA GLU A 81 5.07 -1.50 -5.28
C GLU A 81 4.79 -0.06 -5.70
N VAL A 82 4.67 0.86 -4.74
CA VAL A 82 4.53 2.31 -4.99
C VAL A 82 5.75 2.86 -5.74
N SER A 83 6.97 2.49 -5.35
CA SER A 83 8.18 2.94 -6.06
C SER A 83 8.21 2.43 -7.50
N LYS A 84 7.86 1.17 -7.75
CA LYS A 84 7.75 0.62 -9.12
C LYS A 84 6.72 1.37 -9.95
N PHE A 85 5.59 1.74 -9.34
CA PHE A 85 4.56 2.54 -9.99
C PHE A 85 5.10 3.89 -10.44
N GLN A 86 5.73 4.63 -9.52
CA GLN A 86 6.33 5.94 -9.79
C GLN A 86 7.37 5.87 -10.91
N GLU A 87 8.29 4.91 -10.85
CA GLU A 87 9.31 4.71 -11.89
C GLU A 87 8.70 4.39 -13.26
N HIS A 88 7.69 3.51 -13.32
CA HIS A 88 7.05 3.13 -14.58
C HIS A 88 6.36 4.33 -15.23
N TYR A 89 5.69 5.15 -14.43
CA TYR A 89 5.09 6.36 -14.94
C TYR A 89 6.11 7.38 -15.44
N GLU A 90 7.15 7.66 -14.66
CA GLU A 90 8.21 8.60 -15.06
C GLU A 90 8.82 8.22 -16.41
N ARG A 91 9.04 6.92 -16.65
CA ARG A 91 9.47 6.41 -17.96
C ARG A 91 8.44 6.71 -19.05
N GLN A 92 7.16 6.37 -18.83
CA GLN A 92 6.12 6.63 -19.84
C GLN A 92 6.01 8.11 -20.19
N ARG A 93 6.09 9.00 -19.19
CA ARG A 93 6.07 10.45 -19.40
C ARG A 93 7.21 10.92 -20.29
N GLN A 94 8.43 10.47 -20.04
CA GLN A 94 9.60 10.79 -20.89
C GLN A 94 9.40 10.32 -22.34
N LEU A 95 8.77 9.16 -22.55
CA LEU A 95 8.42 8.64 -23.88
C LEU A 95 7.38 9.51 -24.62
N PHE A 96 6.43 10.12 -23.91
CA PHE A 96 5.44 11.03 -24.51
C PHE A 96 6.06 12.40 -24.85
N GLU A 97 6.92 12.93 -23.98
CA GLU A 97 7.62 14.20 -24.20
C GLU A 97 8.60 14.12 -25.40
N THR A 98 9.29 12.98 -25.56
CA THR A 98 10.24 12.77 -26.67
C THR A 98 9.59 12.47 -28.03
N LYS A 99 8.34 12.02 -28.07
CA LYS A 99 7.58 11.79 -29.32
C LYS A 99 6.84 13.04 -29.83
N SER A 100 6.73 14.08 -29.00
CA SER A 100 6.00 15.31 -29.30
C SER A 100 6.91 16.46 -29.77
N GLY A 101 8.22 16.24 -29.87
CA GLY A 101 9.21 17.15 -30.44
C GLY A 101 9.90 16.54 -31.64
#